data_AF-A0AA39QZ40-F1
#
_entry.id   AF-A0AA39QZ40-F1
#
_cell.length_a   1.000
_cell.length_b   1.000
_cell.length_c   1.000
_cell.angle_alpha   90.00
_cell.angle_beta   90.00
_cell.angle_gamma   90.00
#
_symmetry.space_group_name_H-M   'P 1'
#
loop_
_entity.id
_entity.type
_entity.pdbx_description
1 polymer ?
#
loop_
_entity_poly.entity_id
_entity_poly.type
_entity_poly.pdbx_seq_one_letter_code
_entity_poly.pdbx_strand_id
1 'polypeptide(L)'
;MTFVVKFPENNGRTDGADPWSIRQTGIYQSFDVTTKTSVWILINPRQNSAADKRLKDLLSSEEKLSATEGQLPLVGLMVLSTYFGNWRTYMAFYEKEELRMSGKVISTIIDEELNLNHSMLLQLRRLEARLLLLPPIFQSLIQLIQTLQTMNDAFLADGAVSSETHKATQETLQNYSRAAVAYQQNATFILQKIRATAQMLSDTLKMKHQQTAEKISKNTLELNNKVVQDSGTIRVITVVTLLFLPGQFIATLFGMQFFSTDPTGSLTVSRASLWMFFAIAVPFTAATFAYWKWTDRKQKMKARVDEMEMKC
;
A
#
# COMPACT_ATOMS: atom_id res chain seq x y z
N MET A 1 28.13 -34.20 1.62
CA MET A 1 27.20 -33.16 2.10
C MET A 1 27.11 -32.06 1.06
N THR A 2 25.90 -31.57 0.79
CA THR A 2 25.67 -30.44 -0.13
C THR A 2 24.83 -29.40 0.59
N PHE A 3 25.22 -28.14 0.51
CA PHE A 3 24.48 -27.04 1.13
C PHE A 3 24.66 -25.74 0.34
N VAL A 4 23.73 -24.80 0.56
CA VAL A 4 23.79 -23.46 -0.04
C VAL A 4 24.00 -22.45 1.07
N VAL A 5 25.07 -21.66 0.96
CA VAL A 5 25.32 -20.55 1.88
C VAL A 5 24.83 -19.27 1.23
N LYS A 6 23.86 -18.61 1.86
CA LYS A 6 23.41 -17.26 1.50
C LYS A 6 24.05 -16.22 2.39
N PHE A 7 24.53 -15.13 1.80
CA PHE A 7 25.24 -14.09 2.54
C PHE A 7 25.05 -12.71 1.92
N PRO A 8 25.05 -11.64 2.73
CA PRO A 8 25.00 -10.28 2.24
C PRO A 8 26.39 -9.82 1.79
N GLU A 9 26.42 -9.12 0.66
CA GLU A 9 27.63 -8.48 0.15
C GLU A 9 27.29 -7.05 -0.25
N ASN A 10 28.18 -6.12 0.11
CA ASN A 10 28.04 -4.72 -0.28
C ASN A 10 28.57 -4.55 -1.71
N ASN A 11 27.76 -3.99 -2.59
CA ASN A 11 28.08 -3.80 -4.00
C ASN A 11 28.83 -2.49 -4.27
N GLY A 12 29.05 -1.63 -3.26
CA GLY A 12 29.77 -0.36 -3.40
C GLY A 12 29.08 0.65 -4.31
N ARG A 13 27.77 0.49 -4.56
CA ARG A 13 27.00 1.39 -5.42
C ARG A 13 26.79 2.74 -4.72
N THR A 14 26.99 3.82 -5.47
CA THR A 14 26.82 5.21 -5.01
C THR A 14 25.63 5.91 -5.66
N ASP A 15 24.90 5.23 -6.53
CA ASP A 15 23.78 5.72 -7.34
C ASP A 15 22.44 5.86 -6.57
N GLY A 16 22.48 5.76 -5.24
CA GLY A 16 21.28 5.76 -4.39
C GLY A 16 20.45 4.48 -4.47
N ALA A 17 20.89 3.48 -5.25
CA ALA A 17 20.31 2.13 -5.19
C ALA A 17 20.72 1.41 -3.90
N ASP A 18 20.05 0.29 -3.60
CA ASP A 18 20.42 -0.53 -2.45
C ASP A 18 21.89 -0.96 -2.52
N PRO A 19 22.71 -0.61 -1.51
CA PRO A 19 24.12 -0.97 -1.49
C PRO A 19 24.30 -2.48 -1.27
N TRP A 20 23.30 -3.20 -0.77
CA TRP A 20 23.43 -4.61 -0.43
C TRP A 20 22.82 -5.55 -1.47
N SER A 21 23.37 -6.75 -1.55
CA SER A 21 22.73 -7.87 -2.24
C SER A 21 22.96 -9.16 -1.51
N ILE A 22 21.90 -9.97 -1.40
CA ILE A 22 22.01 -11.35 -0.95
C ILE A 22 22.56 -12.19 -2.09
N ARG A 23 23.72 -12.78 -1.86
CA ARG A 23 24.40 -13.72 -2.76
C ARG A 23 24.23 -15.13 -2.23
N GLN A 24 24.52 -16.11 -3.09
CA GLN A 24 24.48 -17.51 -2.72
C GLN A 24 25.59 -18.28 -3.42
N THR A 25 26.18 -19.23 -2.70
CA THR A 25 27.17 -20.17 -3.23
C THR A 25 26.80 -21.57 -2.76
N GLY A 26 26.76 -22.52 -3.69
CA GLY A 26 26.59 -23.93 -3.37
C GLY A 26 27.93 -24.54 -2.99
N ILE A 27 27.94 -25.36 -1.94
CA ILE A 27 29.13 -26.05 -1.46
C ILE A 27 28.77 -27.52 -1.37
N TYR A 28 29.47 -28.34 -2.14
CA TYR A 28 29.53 -29.77 -1.95
C TYR A 28 30.83 -30.08 -1.22
N GLN A 29 30.75 -30.95 -0.22
CA GLN A 29 31.90 -31.47 0.48
C GLN A 29 31.72 -32.95 0.78
N SER A 30 32.75 -33.73 0.49
CA SER A 30 32.91 -35.12 0.92
C SER A 30 34.22 -35.26 1.66
N PHE A 31 34.25 -36.08 2.70
CA PHE A 31 35.47 -36.45 3.40
C PHE A 31 35.50 -37.97 3.52
N ASP A 32 36.61 -38.55 3.10
CA ASP A 32 36.88 -39.96 3.28
C ASP A 32 37.79 -40.12 4.51
N VAL A 33 37.23 -40.72 5.55
CA VAL A 33 37.90 -40.95 6.84
C VAL A 33 39.09 -41.91 6.70
N THR A 34 39.01 -42.85 5.75
CA THR A 34 40.03 -43.91 5.58
C THR A 34 41.26 -43.35 4.87
N THR A 35 41.04 -42.62 3.79
CA THR A 35 42.13 -41.99 3.01
C THR A 35 42.54 -40.63 3.55
N LYS A 36 41.79 -40.08 4.53
CA LYS A 36 41.90 -38.71 5.05
C LYS A 36 41.85 -37.65 3.95
N THR A 37 41.18 -37.93 2.83
CA THR A 37 41.05 -37.00 1.71
C THR A 37 39.73 -36.25 1.77
N SER A 38 39.75 -34.97 1.39
CA SER A 38 38.51 -34.18 1.25
C SER A 38 38.34 -33.71 -0.18
N VAL A 39 37.12 -33.89 -0.70
CA VAL A 39 36.67 -33.35 -1.98
C VAL A 39 35.69 -32.23 -1.71
N TRP A 40 35.91 -31.07 -2.33
CA TRP A 40 35.00 -29.93 -2.24
C TRP A 40 34.73 -29.36 -3.62
N ILE A 41 33.48 -28.99 -3.88
CA ILE A 41 33.04 -28.38 -5.13
C ILE A 41 32.26 -27.12 -4.78
N LEU A 42 32.72 -25.99 -5.30
CA LEU A 42 32.03 -24.70 -5.18
C LEU A 42 31.19 -24.46 -6.44
N ILE A 43 29.90 -24.27 -6.26
CA ILE A 43 28.94 -24.02 -7.32
C ILE A 43 28.60 -22.54 -7.31
N ASN A 44 28.86 -21.87 -8.44
CA ASN A 44 28.71 -20.42 -8.63
C ASN A 44 29.55 -19.58 -7.63
N PRO A 45 30.87 -19.84 -7.49
CA PRO A 45 31.74 -18.98 -6.69
C PRO A 45 31.94 -17.64 -7.39
N ARG A 46 31.94 -16.55 -6.61
CA ARG A 46 32.27 -15.22 -7.13
C ARG A 46 33.78 -15.08 -7.29
N GLN A 47 34.23 -14.79 -8.50
CA GLN A 47 35.65 -14.51 -8.78
C GLN A 47 36.12 -13.25 -8.04
N ASN A 48 37.37 -13.25 -7.55
CA ASN A 48 37.99 -12.15 -6.81
C ASN A 48 37.26 -11.72 -5.53
N SER A 49 36.37 -12.57 -5.01
CA SER A 49 35.69 -12.35 -3.74
C SER A 49 36.62 -12.56 -2.55
N ALA A 50 36.21 -12.10 -1.35
CA ALA A 50 36.98 -12.31 -0.13
C ALA A 50 37.21 -13.81 0.16
N ALA A 51 36.20 -14.65 -0.09
CA ALA A 51 36.32 -16.10 0.08
C ALA A 51 37.24 -16.73 -0.98
N ASP A 52 37.18 -16.26 -2.23
CA ASP A 52 38.10 -16.72 -3.31
C ASP A 52 39.56 -16.37 -2.98
N LYS A 53 39.82 -15.16 -2.47
CA LYS A 53 41.16 -14.74 -2.03
C LYS A 53 41.67 -15.57 -0.85
N ARG A 54 40.84 -15.81 0.18
CA ARG A 54 41.21 -16.67 1.32
C ARG A 54 41.45 -18.11 0.89
N LEU A 55 40.64 -18.64 -0.03
CA LEU A 55 40.82 -19.98 -0.56
C LEU A 55 42.14 -20.11 -1.34
N LYS A 56 42.44 -19.15 -2.23
CA LYS A 56 43.70 -19.13 -2.97
C LYS A 56 44.91 -19.01 -2.04
N ASP A 57 44.85 -18.14 -1.03
CA ASP A 57 45.92 -17.99 -0.04
C ASP A 57 46.15 -19.29 0.76
N LEU A 58 45.07 -19.99 1.12
CA LEU A 58 45.15 -21.28 1.81
C LEU A 58 45.79 -22.35 0.91
N LEU A 59 45.39 -22.43 -0.37
CA LEU A 59 45.93 -23.39 -1.34
C LEU A 59 47.37 -23.09 -1.78
N SER A 60 47.85 -21.85 -1.61
CA SER A 60 49.17 -21.43 -2.09
C SER A 60 50.33 -21.79 -1.16
N SER A 61 50.05 -22.32 0.04
CA SER A 61 51.08 -22.65 1.03
C SER A 61 50.88 -24.08 1.54
N GLU A 62 51.85 -24.95 1.25
CA GLU A 62 51.90 -26.32 1.79
C GLU A 62 51.95 -26.33 3.33
N GLU A 63 52.65 -25.36 3.93
CA GLU A 63 52.76 -25.21 5.38
C GLU A 63 51.42 -24.81 6.03
N LYS A 64 50.62 -23.96 5.36
CA LYS A 64 49.25 -23.70 5.79
C LYS A 64 48.38 -24.93 5.61
N LEU A 65 48.51 -25.69 4.52
CA LEU A 65 47.74 -26.92 4.32
C LEU A 65 48.03 -27.98 5.39
N SER A 66 49.31 -28.17 5.76
CA SER A 66 49.73 -29.13 6.77
C SER A 66 49.40 -28.69 8.19
N ALA A 67 49.49 -27.38 8.52
CA ALA A 67 48.95 -26.83 9.77
C ALA A 67 47.42 -26.99 9.89
N THR A 68 46.76 -27.32 8.78
CA THR A 68 45.32 -27.52 8.69
C THR A 68 44.96 -29.02 8.55
N GLU A 69 45.96 -29.93 8.57
CA GLU A 69 45.72 -31.38 8.72
C GLU A 69 44.98 -31.64 10.03
N GLY A 70 43.72 -32.07 9.93
CA GLY A 70 42.85 -32.30 11.09
C GLY A 70 41.87 -31.16 11.40
N GLN A 71 41.80 -30.10 10.60
CA GLN A 71 40.65 -29.20 10.58
C GLN A 71 39.82 -29.51 9.35
N LEU A 72 38.73 -30.26 9.47
CA LEU A 72 37.71 -30.37 8.44
C LEU A 72 36.35 -30.25 9.12
N PRO A 73 35.40 -29.44 8.60
CA PRO A 73 35.26 -28.98 7.20
C PRO A 73 35.73 -27.54 6.90
N LEU A 74 36.93 -27.38 6.33
CA LEU A 74 37.55 -26.06 6.07
C LEU A 74 36.77 -25.12 5.18
N VAL A 75 36.30 -25.61 4.04
CA VAL A 75 35.78 -24.71 2.99
C VAL A 75 34.43 -24.13 3.41
N GLY A 76 33.55 -24.94 4.00
CA GLY A 76 32.26 -24.48 4.52
C GLY A 76 32.41 -23.47 5.66
N LEU A 77 33.26 -23.77 6.65
CA LEU A 77 33.57 -22.87 7.77
C LEU A 77 34.31 -21.61 7.32
N MET A 78 35.22 -21.71 6.35
CA MET A 78 35.92 -20.56 5.78
C MET A 78 34.95 -19.64 5.05
N VAL A 79 34.08 -20.16 4.18
CA VAL A 79 33.08 -19.34 3.47
C VAL A 79 32.13 -18.70 4.47
N LEU A 80 31.64 -19.46 5.46
CA LEU A 80 30.78 -18.95 6.52
C LEU A 80 31.47 -17.82 7.29
N SER A 81 32.64 -18.07 7.87
CA SER A 81 33.38 -17.09 8.67
C SER A 81 33.75 -15.81 7.90
N THR A 82 33.99 -15.94 6.59
CA THR A 82 34.33 -14.80 5.73
C THR A 82 33.16 -13.82 5.61
N TYR A 83 31.94 -14.31 5.48
CA TYR A 83 30.78 -13.46 5.22
C TYR A 83 29.86 -13.27 6.42
N PHE A 84 30.02 -14.05 7.50
CA PHE A 84 29.14 -13.98 8.66
C PHE A 84 29.11 -12.57 9.28
N GLY A 85 30.27 -11.90 9.32
CA GLY A 85 30.39 -10.53 9.84
C GLY A 85 29.58 -9.49 9.06
N ASN A 86 29.27 -9.75 7.78
CA ASN A 86 28.48 -8.84 6.95
C ASN A 86 27.01 -8.78 7.38
N TRP A 87 26.49 -9.80 8.07
CA TRP A 87 25.13 -9.75 8.60
C TRP A 87 24.94 -8.62 9.60
N ARG A 88 25.95 -8.34 10.43
CA ARG A 88 25.89 -7.23 11.41
C ARG A 88 25.68 -5.88 10.72
N THR A 89 26.49 -5.58 9.71
CA THR A 89 26.42 -4.31 8.98
C THR A 89 25.19 -4.21 8.08
N TYR A 90 24.79 -5.32 7.47
CA TYR A 90 23.53 -5.43 6.73
C TYR A 90 22.33 -5.12 7.63
N MET A 91 22.23 -5.76 8.80
CA MET A 91 21.12 -5.54 9.74
C MET A 91 21.07 -4.11 10.26
N ALA A 92 22.22 -3.54 10.64
CA ALA A 92 22.30 -2.16 11.11
C ALA A 92 21.84 -1.15 10.04
N PHE A 93 22.10 -1.41 8.76
CA PHE A 93 21.61 -0.58 7.66
C PHE A 93 20.07 -0.58 7.59
N TYR A 94 19.45 -1.77 7.63
CA TYR A 94 18.00 -1.89 7.54
C TYR A 94 17.27 -1.38 8.79
N GLU A 95 17.88 -1.49 9.96
CA GLU A 95 17.38 -0.88 11.19
C GLU A 95 17.37 0.65 11.10
N LYS A 96 18.47 1.25 10.60
CA LYS A 96 18.53 2.69 10.38
C LYS A 96 17.51 3.16 9.35
N GLU A 97 17.30 2.39 8.28
CA GLU A 97 16.33 2.72 7.24
C GLU A 97 14.89 2.62 7.74
N GLU A 98 14.58 1.63 8.59
CA GLU A 98 13.30 1.53 9.28
C GLU A 98 13.06 2.75 10.18
N LEU A 99 14.03 3.13 11.02
CA LEU A 99 13.92 4.30 11.90
C LEU A 99 13.69 5.59 11.11
N ARG A 100 14.44 5.78 10.02
CA ARG A 100 14.31 6.93 9.12
C ARG A 100 12.91 7.02 8.53
N MET A 101 12.38 5.90 8.03
CA MET A 101 11.05 5.85 7.42
C MET A 101 9.93 6.01 8.45
N SER A 102 10.04 5.36 9.62
CA SER A 102 9.08 5.48 10.71
C SER A 102 9.00 6.92 11.22
N GLY A 103 10.13 7.59 11.46
CA GLY A 103 10.17 8.99 11.86
C GLY A 103 9.57 9.93 10.81
N LYS A 104 9.79 9.65 9.52
CA LYS A 104 9.16 10.42 8.43
C LYS A 104 7.64 10.25 8.40
N VAL A 105 7.14 9.04 8.62
CA VAL A 105 5.69 8.78 8.68
C VAL A 105 5.06 9.51 9.87
N ILE A 106 5.66 9.40 11.06
CA ILE A 106 5.14 10.04 12.28
C ILE A 106 5.07 11.56 12.13
N SER A 107 6.15 12.19 11.66
CA SER A 107 6.17 13.65 11.42
C SER A 107 5.12 14.09 10.40
N THR A 108 4.99 13.36 9.28
CA THR A 108 3.98 13.66 8.24
C THR A 108 2.54 13.54 8.76
N ILE A 109 2.30 12.63 9.71
CA ILE A 109 0.97 12.47 10.33
C ILE A 109 0.65 13.64 11.27
N ILE A 110 1.63 14.11 12.04
CA ILE A 110 1.48 15.22 12.98
C ILE A 110 1.17 16.52 12.24
N ASP A 111 1.87 16.79 11.14
CA ASP A 111 1.83 18.11 10.50
C ASP A 111 0.54 18.44 9.71
N GLU A 112 -0.51 17.60 9.74
CA GLU A 112 -1.86 17.72 9.10
C GLU A 112 -1.93 18.06 7.59
N GLU A 113 -1.08 18.93 7.07
CA GLU A 113 -1.02 19.50 5.72
C GLU A 113 -0.08 18.75 4.76
N LEU A 114 0.86 17.95 5.27
CA LEU A 114 1.76 17.21 4.38
C LEU A 114 0.99 16.07 3.70
N ASN A 115 0.99 16.11 2.36
CA ASN A 115 0.46 15.09 1.46
C ASN A 115 1.00 13.70 1.84
N LEU A 116 0.28 12.98 2.70
CA LEU A 116 0.52 11.57 2.99
C LEU A 116 0.40 10.83 1.66
N ASN A 117 1.55 10.45 1.10
CA ASN A 117 1.62 9.94 -0.25
C ASN A 117 1.71 8.41 -0.23
N HIS A 118 0.99 7.73 -1.13
CA HIS A 118 1.14 6.30 -1.42
C HIS A 118 2.60 5.90 -1.68
N SER A 119 3.45 6.83 -2.13
CA SER A 119 4.89 6.59 -2.29
C SER A 119 5.59 6.17 -0.99
N MET A 120 5.20 6.70 0.18
CA MET A 120 5.77 6.30 1.47
C MET A 120 5.38 4.87 1.83
N LEU A 121 4.12 4.51 1.57
CA LEU A 121 3.63 3.15 1.74
C LEU A 121 4.39 2.19 0.81
N LEU A 122 4.61 2.56 -0.46
CA LEU A 122 5.39 1.76 -1.40
C LEU A 122 6.86 1.59 -0.97
N GLN A 123 7.46 2.58 -0.31
CA GLN A 123 8.80 2.46 0.25
C GLN A 123 8.84 1.49 1.44
N LEU A 124 7.88 1.59 2.37
CA LEU A 124 7.73 0.65 3.49
C LEU A 124 7.49 -0.78 3.01
N ARG A 125 6.61 -0.99 2.01
CA ARG A 125 6.34 -2.31 1.43
C ARG A 125 7.57 -2.91 0.74
N ARG A 126 8.39 -2.08 0.08
CA ARG A 126 9.67 -2.53 -0.50
C ARG A 126 10.65 -2.98 0.59
N LEU A 127 10.75 -2.23 1.69
CA LEU A 127 11.56 -2.59 2.86
C LEU A 127 11.05 -3.90 3.50
N GLU A 128 9.73 -4.02 3.66
CA GLU A 128 9.05 -5.22 4.17
C GLU A 128 9.39 -6.46 3.34
N ALA A 129 9.22 -6.39 2.02
CA ALA A 129 9.49 -7.51 1.11
C ALA A 129 10.94 -8.02 1.21
N ARG A 130 11.89 -7.12 1.44
CA ARG A 130 13.31 -7.47 1.62
C ARG A 130 13.65 -8.05 2.97
N LEU A 131 12.94 -7.67 4.03
CA LEU A 131 13.15 -8.26 5.34
C LEU A 131 12.39 -9.59 5.50
N LEU A 132 11.30 -9.78 4.76
CA LEU A 132 10.51 -11.01 4.75
C LEU A 132 11.32 -12.25 4.33
N LEU A 133 12.34 -12.04 3.49
CA LEU A 133 13.23 -13.11 3.03
C LEU A 133 14.35 -13.46 4.02
N LEU A 134 14.57 -12.67 5.08
CA LEU A 134 15.63 -12.95 6.06
C LEU A 134 15.32 -14.10 7.03
N PRO A 135 14.13 -14.22 7.64
CA PRO A 135 13.82 -15.34 8.53
C PRO A 135 14.10 -16.73 7.94
N PRO A 136 13.69 -17.07 6.70
CA PRO A 136 14.03 -18.38 6.13
C PRO A 136 15.52 -18.53 5.80
N ILE A 137 16.21 -17.43 5.47
CA ILE A 137 17.67 -17.47 5.26
C ILE A 137 18.39 -17.80 6.57
N PHE A 138 18.05 -17.14 7.67
CA PHE A 138 18.65 -17.41 8.97
C PHE A 138 18.28 -18.81 9.48
N GLN A 139 17.04 -19.27 9.24
CA GLN A 139 16.65 -20.63 9.57
C GLN A 139 17.53 -21.66 8.86
N SER A 140 17.75 -21.49 7.55
CA SER A 140 18.65 -22.35 6.78
C SER A 140 20.10 -22.27 7.26
N LEU A 141 20.57 -21.08 7.66
CA LEU A 141 21.90 -20.87 8.21
C LEU A 141 22.10 -21.57 9.56
N ILE A 142 21.10 -21.51 10.45
CA ILE A 142 21.11 -22.19 11.74
C ILE A 142 21.18 -23.72 11.53
N GLN A 143 20.35 -24.25 10.63
CA GLN A 143 20.38 -25.69 10.28
C GLN A 143 21.73 -26.13 9.70
N LEU A 144 22.34 -25.28 8.88
CA LEU A 144 23.69 -25.53 8.36
C LEU A 144 24.72 -25.58 9.49
N ILE A 145 24.71 -24.59 10.39
CA ILE A 145 25.62 -24.54 11.53
C ILE A 145 25.43 -25.77 12.44
N GLN A 146 24.19 -26.17 12.72
CA GLN A 146 23.87 -27.39 13.46
C GLN A 146 24.44 -28.64 12.77
N THR A 147 24.32 -28.72 11.45
CA THR A 147 24.89 -29.85 10.71
C THR A 147 26.42 -29.87 10.80
N LEU A 148 27.07 -28.71 10.74
CA LEU A 148 28.52 -28.58 10.94
C LEU A 148 28.94 -28.98 12.36
N GLN A 149 28.12 -28.69 13.38
CA GLN A 149 28.36 -29.15 14.75
C GLN A 149 28.29 -30.66 14.86
N THR A 150 27.25 -31.29 14.29
CA THR A 150 27.13 -32.76 14.28
C THR A 150 28.29 -33.42 13.52
N MET A 151 28.76 -32.81 12.44
CA MET A 151 29.95 -33.29 11.72
C MET A 151 31.22 -33.18 12.57
N ASN A 152 31.41 -32.06 13.26
CA ASN A 152 32.54 -31.88 14.17
C ASN A 152 32.54 -32.97 15.26
N ASP A 153 31.37 -33.28 15.83
CA ASP A 153 31.22 -34.36 16.83
C ASP A 153 31.54 -35.74 16.23
N ALA A 154 31.08 -36.03 15.00
CA ALA A 154 31.39 -37.27 14.30
C ALA A 154 32.89 -37.42 14.01
N PHE A 155 33.57 -36.34 13.62
CA PHE A 155 35.01 -36.37 13.37
C PHE A 155 35.85 -36.60 14.64
N LEU A 156 35.37 -36.12 15.80
CA LEU A 156 35.99 -36.45 17.08
C LEU A 156 35.81 -37.95 17.40
N ALA A 157 34.61 -38.50 17.19
CA ALA A 157 34.31 -39.91 17.44
C ALA A 157 35.17 -40.86 16.58
N ASP A 158 35.42 -40.48 15.32
CA ASP A 158 36.27 -41.25 14.39
C ASP A 158 37.78 -40.99 14.62
N GLY A 159 38.17 -40.15 15.58
CA GLY A 159 39.58 -39.82 15.87
C GLY A 159 40.26 -39.00 14.78
N ALA A 160 39.48 -38.38 13.87
CA ALA A 160 39.99 -37.57 12.77
C ALA A 160 40.45 -36.17 13.23
N VAL A 161 39.97 -35.71 14.40
CA VAL A 161 40.23 -34.38 14.95
C VAL A 161 40.63 -34.49 16.43
N SER A 162 41.57 -33.65 16.87
CA SER A 162 41.98 -33.60 18.29
C SER A 162 40.87 -33.03 19.18
N SER A 163 40.84 -33.39 20.46
CA SER A 163 39.85 -32.85 21.41
C SER A 163 39.94 -31.31 21.56
N GLU A 164 41.14 -30.74 21.45
CA GLU A 164 41.34 -29.29 21.49
C GLU A 164 40.76 -28.58 20.26
N THR A 165 41.05 -29.11 19.07
CA THR A 165 40.54 -28.58 17.80
C THR A 165 39.02 -28.73 17.70
N HIS A 166 38.48 -29.86 18.16
CA HIS A 166 37.03 -30.08 18.26
C HIS A 166 36.38 -29.01 19.13
N LYS A 167 36.92 -28.77 20.34
CA LYS A 167 36.36 -27.80 21.29
C LYS A 167 36.38 -26.38 20.73
N ALA A 168 37.51 -25.94 20.16
CA ALA A 168 37.65 -24.62 19.56
C ALA A 168 36.67 -24.41 18.38
N THR A 169 36.51 -25.44 17.54
CA THR A 169 35.58 -25.42 16.41
C THR A 169 34.12 -25.39 16.90
N GLN A 170 33.81 -26.18 17.93
CA GLN A 170 32.47 -26.27 18.50
C GLN A 170 32.05 -24.94 19.14
N GLU A 171 32.94 -24.29 19.91
CA GLU A 171 32.70 -22.97 20.49
C GLU A 171 32.45 -21.91 19.41
N THR A 172 33.24 -21.93 18.34
CA THR A 172 33.08 -21.02 17.20
C THR A 172 31.73 -21.22 16.50
N LEU A 173 31.34 -22.47 16.23
CA LEU A 173 30.05 -22.81 15.64
C LEU A 173 28.88 -22.42 16.56
N GLN A 174 29.00 -22.63 17.87
CA GLN A 174 28.00 -22.19 18.85
C GLN A 174 27.86 -20.66 18.87
N ASN A 175 28.97 -19.91 18.75
CA ASN A 175 28.93 -18.45 18.63
C ASN A 175 28.16 -18.00 17.38
N TYR A 176 28.42 -18.64 16.23
CA TYR A 176 27.67 -18.34 15.00
C TYR A 176 26.20 -18.71 15.10
N SER A 177 25.87 -19.86 15.72
CA SER A 177 24.48 -20.28 15.93
C SER A 177 23.71 -19.25 16.78
N ARG A 178 24.28 -18.85 17.93
CA ARG A 178 23.70 -17.82 18.80
C ARG A 178 23.50 -16.49 18.08
N ALA A 179 24.49 -16.05 17.32
CA ALA A 179 24.39 -14.82 16.55
C ALA A 179 23.34 -14.90 15.43
N ALA A 180 23.24 -16.04 14.73
CA ALA A 180 22.24 -16.25 13.68
C ALA A 180 20.81 -16.23 14.24
N VAL A 181 20.58 -16.83 15.40
CA VAL A 181 19.29 -16.76 16.13
C VAL A 181 18.97 -15.30 16.50
N ALA A 182 19.95 -14.56 17.04
CA ALA A 182 19.75 -13.14 17.36
C ALA A 182 19.42 -12.30 16.12
N TYR A 183 20.08 -12.54 14.98
CA TYR A 183 19.75 -11.85 13.73
C TYR A 183 18.37 -12.22 13.20
N GLN A 184 17.94 -13.47 13.32
CA GLN A 184 16.59 -13.91 12.96
C GLN A 184 15.51 -13.20 13.79
N GLN A 185 15.73 -13.11 15.10
CA GLN A 185 14.84 -12.40 16.02
C GLN A 185 14.79 -10.91 15.69
N ASN A 186 15.95 -10.27 15.48
CA ASN A 186 16.01 -8.87 15.10
C ASN A 186 15.32 -8.59 13.75
N ALA A 187 15.53 -9.44 12.74
CA ALA A 187 14.85 -9.32 11.46
C ALA A 187 13.31 -9.41 11.61
N THR A 188 12.84 -10.32 12.46
CA THR A 188 11.41 -10.47 12.76
C THR A 188 10.86 -9.23 13.46
N PHE A 189 11.60 -8.67 14.41
CA PHE A 189 11.23 -7.45 15.13
C PHE A 189 11.14 -6.24 14.18
N ILE A 190 12.16 -6.00 13.35
CA ILE A 190 12.14 -4.91 12.36
C ILE A 190 10.97 -5.09 11.38
N LEU A 191 10.70 -6.33 10.94
CA LEU A 191 9.56 -6.63 10.06
C LEU A 191 8.22 -6.29 10.73
N GLN A 192 8.04 -6.61 12.02
CA GLN A 192 6.85 -6.25 12.78
C GLN A 192 6.69 -4.74 12.89
N LYS A 193 7.77 -4.00 13.18
CA LYS A 193 7.74 -2.52 13.24
C LYS A 193 7.31 -1.92 11.90
N ILE A 194 7.90 -2.35 10.79
CA ILE A 194 7.55 -1.85 9.45
C ILE A 194 6.08 -2.10 9.14
N ARG A 195 5.57 -3.31 9.46
CA ARG A 195 4.15 -3.64 9.28
C ARG A 195 3.25 -2.73 10.11
N ALA A 196 3.59 -2.49 11.37
CA ALA A 196 2.86 -1.59 12.24
C ALA A 196 2.84 -0.16 11.68
N THR A 197 3.98 0.37 11.25
CA THR A 197 4.08 1.69 10.61
C THR A 197 3.27 1.77 9.31
N ALA A 198 3.33 0.74 8.46
CA ALA A 198 2.58 0.69 7.21
C ALA A 198 1.06 0.62 7.46
N GLN A 199 0.64 -0.12 8.49
CA GLN A 199 -0.76 -0.22 8.90
C GLN A 199 -1.26 1.12 9.43
N MET A 200 -0.52 1.75 10.35
CA MET A 200 -0.81 3.08 10.88
C MET A 200 -0.95 4.10 9.76
N LEU A 201 -0.01 4.16 8.82
CA LEU A 201 -0.09 5.04 7.65
C LEU A 201 -1.35 4.78 6.81
N SER A 202 -1.69 3.51 6.59
CA SER A 202 -2.88 3.12 5.80
C SER A 202 -4.17 3.54 6.49
N ASP A 203 -4.25 3.40 7.81
CA ASP A 203 -5.42 3.76 8.60
C ASP A 203 -5.58 5.29 8.68
N THR A 204 -4.48 6.04 8.81
CA THR A 204 -4.52 7.50 8.73
C THR A 204 -4.97 7.99 7.35
N LEU A 205 -4.49 7.37 6.26
CA LEU A 205 -4.93 7.70 4.90
C LEU A 205 -6.45 7.48 4.75
N LYS A 206 -6.96 6.35 5.21
CA LYS A 206 -8.40 6.06 5.21
C LYS A 206 -9.19 7.08 6.03
N MET A 207 -8.71 7.42 7.22
CA MET A 207 -9.34 8.41 8.08
C MET A 207 -9.41 9.79 7.41
N LYS A 208 -8.32 10.27 6.79
CA LYS A 208 -8.32 11.54 6.05
C LYS A 208 -9.28 11.52 4.85
N HIS A 209 -9.33 10.41 4.11
CA HIS A 209 -10.31 10.26 3.02
C HIS A 209 -11.75 10.28 3.54
N GLN A 210 -12.02 9.61 4.66
CA GLN A 210 -13.33 9.60 5.29
C GLN A 210 -13.74 10.98 5.80
N GLN A 211 -12.83 11.71 6.48
CA GLN A 211 -13.08 13.08 6.92
C GLN A 211 -13.33 14.02 5.73
N THR A 212 -12.60 13.84 4.64
CA THR A 212 -12.80 14.62 3.41
C THR A 212 -14.16 14.30 2.78
N ALA A 213 -14.54 13.02 2.70
CA ALA A 213 -15.85 12.60 2.21
C ALA A 213 -16.99 13.12 3.10
N GLU A 214 -16.80 13.14 4.43
CA GLU A 214 -17.76 13.71 5.37
C GLU A 214 -17.91 15.22 5.17
N LYS A 215 -16.79 15.96 5.03
CA LYS A 215 -16.82 17.40 4.72
C LYS A 215 -17.53 17.67 3.38
N ILE A 216 -17.22 16.89 2.34
CA ILE A 216 -17.90 16.99 1.03
C ILE A 216 -19.40 16.70 1.18
N SER A 217 -19.77 15.66 1.94
CA SER A 217 -21.17 15.30 2.18
C SER A 217 -21.91 16.41 2.94
N LYS A 218 -21.34 16.95 4.02
CA LYS A 218 -21.91 18.10 4.76
C LYS A 218 -22.07 19.32 3.86
N ASN A 219 -21.03 19.68 3.11
CA ASN A 219 -21.09 20.80 2.17
C ASN A 219 -22.16 20.57 1.08
N THR A 220 -22.29 19.34 0.58
CA THR A 220 -23.32 18.99 -0.42
C THR A 220 -24.72 19.06 0.17
N LEU A 221 -24.91 18.59 1.41
CA LEU A 221 -26.17 18.71 2.14
C LEU A 221 -26.53 20.19 2.38
N GLU A 222 -25.57 21.01 2.79
CA GLU A 222 -25.76 22.46 2.95
C GLU A 222 -26.11 23.14 1.63
N LEU A 223 -25.41 22.80 0.54
CA LEU A 223 -25.70 23.29 -0.80
C LEU A 223 -27.12 22.87 -1.24
N ASN A 224 -27.48 21.60 -1.07
CA ASN A 224 -28.81 21.10 -1.40
C ASN A 224 -29.90 21.77 -0.56
N ASN A 225 -29.66 22.00 0.74
CA ASN A 225 -30.59 22.73 1.59
C ASN A 225 -30.77 24.17 1.13
N LYS A 226 -29.69 24.86 0.73
CA LYS A 226 -29.77 26.20 0.13
C LYS A 226 -30.53 26.19 -1.20
N VAL A 227 -30.30 25.18 -2.07
CA VAL A 227 -31.06 25.00 -3.32
C VAL A 227 -32.55 24.74 -3.05
N VAL A 228 -32.88 23.94 -2.03
CA VAL A 228 -34.27 23.72 -1.61
C VAL A 228 -34.87 25.00 -1.04
N GLN A 229 -34.13 25.81 -0.30
CA GLN A 229 -34.62 27.11 0.16
C GLN A 229 -34.86 28.08 -1.01
N ASP A 230 -33.98 28.10 -2.01
CA ASP A 230 -34.13 28.83 -3.27
C ASP A 230 -35.30 28.32 -4.14
N SER A 231 -35.96 27.22 -3.75
CA SER A 231 -37.21 26.77 -4.40
C SER A 231 -38.33 27.80 -4.35
N GLY A 232 -38.27 28.79 -3.45
CA GLY A 232 -39.18 29.94 -3.44
C GLY A 232 -39.20 30.68 -4.80
N THR A 233 -38.02 30.93 -5.38
CA THR A 233 -37.87 31.58 -6.68
C THR A 233 -38.41 30.70 -7.81
N ILE A 234 -38.14 29.39 -7.78
CA ILE A 234 -38.65 28.42 -8.76
C ILE A 234 -40.19 28.38 -8.74
N ARG A 235 -40.79 28.41 -7.54
CA ARG A 235 -42.25 28.43 -7.38
C ARG A 235 -42.85 29.72 -7.95
N VAL A 236 -42.22 30.88 -7.71
CA VAL A 236 -42.67 32.16 -8.27
C VAL A 236 -42.67 32.12 -9.79
N ILE A 237 -41.57 31.71 -10.41
CA ILE A 237 -41.46 31.58 -11.88
C ILE A 237 -42.55 30.63 -12.41
N THR A 238 -42.76 29.48 -11.77
CA THR A 238 -43.77 28.49 -12.18
C THR A 238 -45.20 29.03 -12.08
N VAL A 239 -45.52 29.80 -11.03
CA VAL A 239 -46.84 30.43 -10.89
C VAL A 239 -47.07 31.46 -12.00
N VAL A 240 -46.04 32.27 -12.29
CA VAL A 240 -46.09 33.25 -13.38
C VAL A 240 -46.34 32.53 -14.71
N THR A 241 -45.56 31.51 -15.05
CA THR A 241 -45.74 30.78 -16.32
C THR A 241 -47.11 30.09 -16.41
N LEU A 242 -47.60 29.47 -15.34
CA LEU A 242 -48.95 28.86 -15.30
C LEU A 242 -50.07 29.89 -15.51
N LEU A 243 -49.89 31.13 -15.06
CA LEU A 243 -50.86 32.20 -15.26
C LEU A 243 -50.88 32.68 -16.72
N PHE A 244 -49.70 32.83 -17.32
CA PHE A 244 -49.56 33.36 -18.68
C PHE A 244 -49.85 32.32 -19.77
N LEU A 245 -49.55 31.03 -19.55
CA LEU A 245 -49.73 29.95 -20.53
C LEU A 245 -51.17 29.86 -21.11
N PRO A 246 -52.25 29.86 -20.31
CA PRO A 246 -53.60 29.79 -20.84
C PRO A 246 -54.02 31.07 -21.58
N GLY A 247 -53.59 32.23 -21.09
CA GLY A 247 -53.85 33.51 -21.75
C GLY A 247 -53.18 33.57 -23.12
N GLN A 248 -51.93 33.11 -23.22
CA GLN A 248 -51.20 33.02 -24.48
C GLN A 248 -51.87 32.04 -25.45
N PHE A 249 -52.26 30.84 -25.00
CA PHE A 249 -52.94 29.86 -25.85
C PHE A 249 -54.24 30.39 -26.44
N ILE A 250 -55.07 31.05 -25.63
CA ILE A 250 -56.31 31.68 -26.08
C ILE A 250 -56.00 32.84 -27.03
N ALA A 251 -55.02 33.69 -26.71
CA ALA A 251 -54.60 34.78 -27.59
C ALA A 251 -54.12 34.26 -28.96
N THR A 252 -53.43 33.12 -29.01
CA THR A 252 -53.01 32.50 -30.28
C THR A 252 -54.16 31.87 -31.06
N LEU A 253 -55.11 31.19 -30.39
CA LEU A 253 -56.27 30.59 -31.04
C LEU A 253 -57.18 31.65 -31.66
N PHE A 254 -57.42 32.74 -30.93
CA PHE A 254 -58.32 33.79 -31.36
C PHE A 254 -57.63 34.90 -32.16
N GLY A 255 -56.31 35.05 -32.07
CA GLY A 255 -55.55 36.12 -32.73
C GLY A 255 -55.70 36.15 -34.26
N MET A 256 -56.02 35.02 -34.88
CA MET A 256 -56.32 34.92 -36.31
C MET A 256 -57.81 35.10 -36.67
N GLN A 257 -58.73 34.98 -35.71
CA GLN A 257 -60.18 35.08 -35.93
C GLN A 257 -60.77 36.45 -35.56
N PHE A 258 -59.98 37.32 -34.91
CA PHE A 258 -60.43 38.64 -34.50
C PHE A 258 -60.47 39.69 -35.62
N PHE A 259 -59.73 39.46 -36.70
CA PHE A 259 -59.60 40.38 -37.82
C PHE A 259 -60.22 39.78 -39.08
N SER A 260 -61.50 40.09 -39.33
CA SER A 260 -62.12 39.84 -40.64
C SER A 260 -61.84 41.05 -41.54
N THR A 261 -61.17 40.83 -42.66
CA THR A 261 -60.96 41.88 -43.67
C THR A 261 -62.13 41.85 -44.64
N ASP A 262 -62.98 42.89 -44.61
CA ASP A 262 -63.99 43.08 -45.65
C ASP A 262 -63.33 43.46 -46.99
N PRO A 263 -63.98 43.23 -48.15
CA PRO A 263 -63.36 43.38 -49.48
C PRO A 263 -62.90 44.81 -49.84
N THR A 264 -63.19 45.81 -49.00
CA THR A 264 -62.90 47.23 -49.22
C THR A 264 -61.77 47.80 -48.35
N GLY A 265 -61.01 46.94 -47.64
CA GLY A 265 -59.72 47.33 -47.04
C GLY A 265 -59.78 48.01 -45.67
N SER A 266 -60.93 48.02 -44.98
CA SER A 266 -61.02 48.48 -43.59
C SER A 266 -61.05 47.30 -42.61
N LEU A 267 -60.06 47.21 -41.72
CA LEU A 267 -60.06 46.27 -40.59
C LEU A 267 -61.17 46.65 -39.60
N THR A 268 -62.21 45.83 -39.49
CA THR A 268 -63.25 45.99 -38.47
C THR A 268 -63.04 45.00 -37.34
N VAL A 269 -62.88 45.52 -36.11
CA VAL A 269 -62.77 44.70 -34.89
C VAL A 269 -64.18 44.51 -34.34
N SER A 270 -64.69 43.27 -34.34
CA SER A 270 -66.02 42.97 -33.79
C SER A 270 -66.02 43.08 -32.25
N ARG A 271 -66.84 43.97 -31.67
CA ARG A 271 -67.01 44.08 -30.20
C ARG A 271 -67.53 42.78 -29.56
N ALA A 272 -68.26 41.95 -30.31
CA ALA A 272 -68.84 40.70 -29.81
C ALA A 272 -67.80 39.59 -29.63
N SER A 273 -66.77 39.52 -30.47
CA SER A 273 -65.69 38.53 -30.32
C SER A 273 -64.79 38.85 -29.12
N LEU A 274 -64.60 40.14 -28.78
CA LEU A 274 -63.74 40.56 -27.65
C LEU A 274 -64.30 40.06 -26.33
N TRP A 275 -65.62 40.00 -26.20
CA TRP A 275 -66.26 39.45 -25.01
C TRP A 275 -66.07 37.93 -24.87
N MET A 276 -66.01 37.17 -25.97
CA MET A 276 -65.75 35.72 -25.93
C MET A 276 -64.33 35.41 -25.43
N PHE A 277 -63.36 36.24 -25.76
CA PHE A 277 -62.01 36.14 -25.21
C PHE A 277 -62.04 36.23 -23.68
N PHE A 278 -62.68 37.26 -23.11
CA PHE A 278 -62.80 37.40 -21.65
C PHE A 278 -63.65 36.29 -21.02
N ALA A 279 -64.73 35.88 -21.69
CA ALA A 279 -65.61 34.82 -21.20
C ALA A 279 -64.93 33.45 -21.10
N ILE A 280 -63.91 33.17 -21.91
CA ILE A 280 -63.17 31.90 -21.89
C ILE A 280 -61.87 32.02 -21.08
N ALA A 281 -61.16 33.15 -21.21
CA ALA A 281 -59.89 33.35 -20.52
C ALA A 281 -60.05 33.39 -18.99
N VAL A 282 -61.04 34.13 -18.48
CA VAL A 282 -61.26 34.27 -17.03
C VAL A 282 -61.53 32.93 -16.33
N PRO A 283 -62.48 32.07 -16.77
CA PRO A 283 -62.71 30.78 -16.12
C PRO A 283 -61.52 29.83 -16.27
N PHE A 284 -60.79 29.89 -17.38
CA PHE A 284 -59.61 29.03 -17.57
C PHE A 284 -58.48 29.44 -16.62
N THR A 285 -58.20 30.74 -16.48
CA THR A 285 -57.24 31.24 -15.48
C THR A 285 -57.69 30.90 -14.06
N ALA A 286 -58.98 31.05 -13.74
CA ALA A 286 -59.53 30.66 -12.44
C ALA A 286 -59.37 29.15 -12.17
N ALA A 287 -59.59 28.29 -13.17
CA ALA A 287 -59.40 26.86 -13.08
C ALA A 287 -57.92 26.49 -12.85
N THR A 288 -56.98 27.14 -13.56
CA THR A 288 -55.53 26.93 -13.36
C THR A 288 -55.10 27.32 -11.94
N PHE A 289 -55.57 28.47 -11.43
CA PHE A 289 -55.31 28.89 -10.05
C PHE A 289 -55.94 27.96 -9.01
N ALA A 290 -57.18 27.52 -9.24
CA ALA A 290 -57.87 26.59 -8.36
C ALA A 290 -57.14 25.23 -8.31
N TYR A 291 -56.70 24.72 -9.47
CA TYR A 291 -55.90 23.50 -9.58
C TYR A 291 -54.56 23.63 -8.85
N TRP A 292 -53.86 24.75 -9.03
CA TRP A 292 -52.61 25.02 -8.31
C TRP A 292 -52.82 25.08 -6.79
N LYS A 293 -53.84 25.81 -6.32
CA LYS A 293 -54.15 25.91 -4.89
C LYS A 293 -54.56 24.56 -4.29
N TRP A 294 -55.24 23.71 -5.05
CA TRP A 294 -55.60 22.36 -4.64
C TRP A 294 -54.36 21.44 -4.54
N THR A 295 -53.45 21.51 -5.50
CA THR A 295 -52.22 20.71 -5.51
C THR A 295 -51.22 21.15 -4.43
N ASP A 296 -51.03 22.46 -4.22
CA ASP A 296 -50.21 23.00 -3.13
C ASP A 296 -50.73 22.58 -1.74
N ARG A 297 -52.06 22.61 -1.53
CA ARG A 297 -52.69 22.12 -0.30
C ARG A 297 -52.45 20.62 -0.09
N LYS A 298 -52.58 19.80 -1.14
CA LYS A 298 -52.31 18.35 -1.06
C LYS A 298 -50.85 18.06 -0.71
N GLN A 299 -49.90 18.79 -1.31
CA GLN A 299 -48.48 18.61 -1.02
C GLN A 299 -48.12 18.99 0.42
N LYS A 300 -48.70 20.09 0.95
CA LYS A 300 -48.52 20.49 2.36
C LYS A 300 -49.12 19.49 3.35
N MET A 301 -50.24 18.86 3.01
CA MET A 301 -50.85 17.83 3.86
C MET A 301 -50.02 16.55 3.88
N LYS A 302 -49.48 16.09 2.75
CA LYS A 302 -48.57 14.93 2.70
C LYS A 302 -47.30 15.17 3.52
N ALA A 303 -46.66 16.32 3.34
CA ALA A 303 -45.45 16.68 4.09
C ALA A 303 -45.66 16.68 5.62
N ARG A 304 -46.85 17.08 6.10
CA ARG A 304 -47.19 17.04 7.54
C ARG A 304 -47.45 15.63 8.08
N VAL A 305 -47.95 14.72 7.25
CA VAL A 305 -48.16 13.31 7.62
C VAL A 305 -46.81 12.59 7.69
N ASP A 306 -45.95 12.78 6.69
CA ASP A 306 -44.60 12.19 6.66
C ASP A 306 -43.73 12.67 7.85
N GLU A 307 -43.89 13.94 8.27
CA GLU A 307 -43.18 14.48 9.44
C GLU A 307 -43.69 13.91 10.79
N MET A 308 -44.96 13.50 10.87
CA MET A 308 -45.50 12.82 12.06
C MET A 308 -45.07 11.35 12.10
N GLU A 309 -44.97 10.66 10.96
CA GLU A 309 -44.51 9.27 10.90
C GLU A 309 -43.01 9.12 11.23
N MET A 310 -42.16 10.10 10.90
CA MET A 310 -40.74 10.08 11.29
C MET A 310 -40.48 10.36 12.79
N LYS A 311 -41.46 10.90 13.52
CA LYS A 311 -41.33 11.25 14.94
C LYS A 311 -41.91 10.19 15.89
N CYS A 312 -42.53 9.13 15.36
CA CYS A 312 -43.09 8.01 16.11
C CYS A 312 -42.17 6.78 16.02
#